data_AF-A0A0U1DHB3-F1
#
_entry.id   AF-A0A0U1DHB3-F1
#
_cell.length_a   1.000
_cell.length_b   1.000
_cell.length_c   1.000
_cell.angle_alpha   90.00
_cell.angle_beta   90.00
_cell.angle_gamma   90.00
#
_symmetry.space_group_name_H-M   'P 1'
#
loop_
_entity.id
_entity.type
_entity.pdbx_description
1 polymer ?
#
loop_
_entity_poly.entity_id
_entity_poly.type
_entity_poly.pdbx_seq_one_letter_code
_entity_poly.pdbx_strand_id
1 'polypeptide(L)'
;MLHLVNQPAATRLSTLDRLLPVWIAAAMAAGLLLGRIVPGIDNALNHIQVDGISLPIALGLLVMMYPVLAKVRYDRLDRVTGDRKLLISSLILNWVLGPA
;
A
#
# COMPACT_ATOMS: atom_id res chain seq x y z
N MET A 1 19.84 9.01 40.60
CA MET A 1 19.86 8.02 39.49
C MET A 1 18.86 8.46 38.45
N LEU A 2 19.32 9.29 37.51
CA LEU A 2 18.51 9.83 36.41
C LEU A 2 18.36 8.73 35.36
N HIS A 3 17.11 8.29 35.11
CA HIS A 3 16.78 7.50 33.94
C HIS A 3 17.15 8.31 32.68
N LEU A 4 18.28 7.97 32.07
CA LEU A 4 18.60 8.36 30.70
C LEU A 4 17.60 7.63 29.79
N VAL A 5 16.42 8.22 29.63
CA VAL A 5 15.55 7.95 28.49
C VAL A 5 16.34 8.37 27.26
N ASN A 6 17.08 7.41 26.70
CA ASN A 6 17.67 7.50 25.38
C ASN A 6 16.51 7.54 24.39
N GLN A 7 15.99 8.76 24.15
CA GLN A 7 15.10 9.02 23.04
C GLN A 7 15.82 8.50 21.79
N PRO A 8 15.24 7.57 21.01
CA PRO A 8 15.83 7.21 19.73
C PRO A 8 15.92 8.50 18.94
N ALA A 9 17.16 8.93 18.67
CA ALA A 9 17.44 10.10 17.86
C ALA A 9 16.55 10.00 16.62
N ALA A 10 15.66 10.97 16.43
CA ALA A 10 14.77 10.99 15.28
C ALA A 10 15.64 10.92 14.04
N THR A 11 15.76 9.72 13.46
CA THR A 11 16.43 9.49 12.20
C THR A 11 15.83 10.49 11.25
N ARG A 12 16.62 11.47 10.76
CA ARG A 12 16.11 12.46 9.82
C ARG A 12 15.39 11.69 8.72
N LEU A 13 14.07 11.91 8.61
CA LEU A 13 13.29 11.31 7.53
C LEU A 13 14.01 11.65 6.23
N SER A 14 14.29 10.62 5.43
CA SER A 14 14.89 10.79 4.11
C SER A 14 14.07 11.84 3.36
N THR A 15 14.72 12.72 2.59
CA THR A 15 14.01 13.75 1.79
C THR A 15 12.98 13.10 0.86
N LEU A 16 13.23 11.85 0.45
CA LEU A 16 12.29 11.01 -0.29
C LEU A 16 11.06 10.63 0.55
N ASP A 17 11.23 10.17 1.79
CA ASP A 17 10.11 9.85 2.70
C ASP A 17 9.30 11.10 3.07
N ARG A 18 9.97 12.25 3.19
CA ARG A 18 9.32 13.54 3.49
C ARG A 18 8.53 14.07 2.28
N LEU A 19 9.01 13.85 1.06
CA LEU A 19 8.38 14.31 -0.17
C LEU A 19 7.56 13.21 -0.86
N LEU A 20 7.38 12.03 -0.25
CA LEU A 20 6.60 10.91 -0.79
C LEU A 20 5.23 11.34 -1.33
N PRO A 21 4.42 12.14 -0.61
CA PRO A 21 3.11 12.58 -1.12
C PRO A 21 3.21 13.38 -2.41
N VAL A 22 4.22 14.25 -2.53
CA VAL A 22 4.45 15.08 -3.73
C VAL A 22 4.86 14.21 -4.90
N TRP A 23 5.75 13.24 -4.67
CA TRP A 23 6.18 12.28 -5.70
C TRP A 23 5.04 11.37 -6.15
N ILE A 24 4.20 10.89 -5.23
CA ILE A 24 3.01 10.10 -5.56
C ILE A 24 2.05 10.92 -6.43
N ALA A 25 1.75 12.15 -6.05
CA ALA A 25 0.88 13.03 -6.83
C ALA A 25 1.46 13.33 -8.22
N ALA A 26 2.76 13.59 -8.32
CA ALA A 26 3.44 13.81 -9.59
C ALA A 26 3.41 12.56 -10.48
N ALA A 27 3.65 11.37 -9.93
CA ALA A 27 3.59 10.10 -10.64
C ALA A 27 2.15 9.77 -11.12
N MET A 28 1.14 10.05 -10.29
CA MET A 28 -0.27 9.93 -10.67
C MET A 28 -0.62 10.87 -11.83
N ALA A 29 -0.24 12.15 -11.73
CA ALA A 29 -0.51 13.13 -12.76
C ALA A 29 0.17 12.75 -14.08
N ALA A 30 1.45 12.36 -14.02
CA ALA A 30 2.19 11.90 -15.18
C ALA A 30 1.58 10.63 -15.79
N GLY A 31 1.23 9.63 -14.97
CA GLY A 31 0.61 8.39 -15.44
C GLY A 31 -0.75 8.62 -16.09
N LEU A 32 -1.59 9.50 -15.52
CA LEU A 32 -2.88 9.85 -16.08
C LEU A 32 -2.74 10.63 -17.40
N LEU A 33 -1.82 11.59 -17.47
CA LEU A 33 -1.56 12.35 -18.69
C LEU A 33 -1.04 11.45 -19.80
N LEU A 34 -0.07 10.57 -19.50
CA LEU A 34 0.46 9.60 -20.45
C LEU A 34 -0.64 8.63 -20.92
N GLY A 35 -1.44 8.10 -19.99
CA GLY A 35 -2.58 7.23 -20.30
C GLY A 35 -3.61 7.89 -21.22
N ARG A 36 -3.84 9.20 -21.08
CA ARG A 36 -4.82 9.95 -21.90
C ARG A 36 -4.28 10.44 -23.24
N ILE A 37 -2.99 10.80 -23.32
CA ILE A 37 -2.40 11.38 -24.54
C ILE A 37 -1.96 10.30 -25.53
N VAL A 38 -1.57 9.11 -25.05
CA VAL A 38 -1.13 8.01 -25.90
C VAL A 38 -2.33 7.12 -26.25
N PRO A 39 -2.88 7.21 -27.48
CA PRO A 39 -3.95 6.32 -27.91
C PRO A 39 -3.40 4.90 -28.02
N GLY A 40 -4.07 3.94 -27.38
CA GLY A 40 -3.72 2.53 -27.46
C GLY A 40 -3.04 1.94 -26.23
N ILE A 41 -2.77 2.73 -25.18
CA ILE A 41 -2.41 2.17 -23.85
C ILE A 41 -3.55 1.25 -23.36
N ASP A 42 -4.80 1.71 -23.43
CA ASP A 42 -5.96 0.90 -23.04
C ASP A 42 -6.07 -0.38 -23.89
N ASN A 43 -5.83 -0.29 -25.20
CA ASN A 43 -5.84 -1.47 -26.08
C ASN A 43 -4.71 -2.44 -25.74
N ALA A 44 -3.51 -1.95 -25.44
CA ALA A 44 -2.38 -2.78 -25.02
C ALA A 44 -2.65 -3.47 -23.67
N LEU A 45 -3.29 -2.77 -22.71
CA LEU A 45 -3.71 -3.39 -21.45
C LEU A 45 -4.84 -4.40 -21.65
N ASN A 46 -5.79 -4.13 -22.55
CA ASN A 46 -6.90 -5.04 -22.89
C ASN A 46 -6.44 -6.30 -23.63
N HIS A 47 -5.42 -6.20 -24.49
CA HIS A 47 -4.84 -7.37 -25.17
C HIS A 47 -4.15 -8.33 -24.19
N ILE A 48 -3.67 -7.83 -23.05
CA ILE A 48 -3.01 -8.60 -21.99
C ILE A 48 -3.95 -8.73 -20.78
N GLN A 49 -5.26 -8.71 -21.02
CA GLN A 49 -6.29 -8.91 -20.01
C GLN A 49 -6.72 -10.37 -19.97
N VAL A 50 -6.86 -10.91 -18.77
CA VAL A 50 -7.45 -12.24 -18.53
C VAL A 50 -8.61 -12.02 -17.56
N ASP A 51 -9.81 -12.47 -17.93
CA ASP A 51 -11.04 -12.33 -17.13
C ASP A 51 -11.32 -10.90 -16.62
N GLY A 52 -11.08 -9.89 -17.46
CA GLY A 52 -11.37 -8.48 -17.11
C GLY A 52 -10.28 -7.79 -16.27
N ILE A 53 -9.18 -8.49 -15.91
CA ILE A 53 -8.07 -7.93 -15.13
C ILE A 53 -6.80 -7.90 -15.99
N SER A 54 -6.19 -6.72 -16.14
CA SER A 54 -4.95 -6.60 -16.92
C SER A 54 -3.76 -7.17 -16.14
N LEU A 55 -2.97 -8.03 -16.80
CA LEU A 55 -1.78 -8.63 -16.20
C LEU A 55 -0.78 -7.59 -15.67
N PRO A 56 -0.49 -6.47 -16.37
CA PRO A 56 0.46 -5.47 -15.86
C PRO A 56 0.01 -4.83 -14.55
N ILE A 57 -1.29 -4.53 -14.42
CA ILE A 57 -1.84 -3.98 -13.17
C ILE A 57 -1.80 -5.03 -12.06
N ALA A 58 -2.21 -6.27 -12.35
CA ALA A 58 -2.16 -7.35 -11.39
C ALA A 58 -0.73 -7.60 -10.86
N LEU A 59 0.26 -7.60 -11.76
CA LEU A 59 1.68 -7.71 -11.40
C LEU A 59 2.14 -6.52 -10.54
N GLY A 60 1.77 -5.30 -10.91
CA GLY A 60 2.08 -4.10 -10.15
C GLY A 60 1.51 -4.15 -8.73
N LEU A 61 0.26 -4.60 -8.57
CA LEU A 61 -0.36 -4.79 -7.26
C LEU A 61 0.33 -5.90 -6.46
N LEU A 62 0.67 -7.02 -7.09
CA LEU A 62 1.39 -8.12 -6.44
C LEU A 62 2.75 -7.66 -5.90
N VAL A 63 3.52 -6.93 -6.71
CA VAL A 63 4.83 -6.38 -6.33
C VAL A 63 4.70 -5.36 -5.20
N MET A 64 3.61 -4.60 -5.13
CA MET A 64 3.33 -3.67 -4.02
C MET A 64 2.91 -4.40 -2.73
N MET A 65 2.15 -5.49 -2.86
CA MET A 65 1.61 -6.24 -1.72
C MET A 65 2.67 -7.14 -1.05
N TYR A 66 3.47 -7.84 -1.85
CA TYR A 66 4.53 -8.74 -1.38
C TYR A 66 5.47 -8.15 -0.29
N PRO A 67 6.03 -6.93 -0.43
CA PRO A 67 6.96 -6.37 0.55
C PRO A 67 6.29 -6.08 1.90
N VAL A 68 4.98 -5.84 1.93
CA VAL A 68 4.24 -5.64 3.18
C VAL A 68 4.07 -6.98 3.91
N LEU A 69 3.67 -8.04 3.19
CA LEU A 69 3.51 -9.38 3.77
C LEU A 69 4.84 -9.93 4.30
N ALA A 70 5.93 -9.73 3.57
CA ALA A 70 7.25 -10.20 3.97
C ALA A 70 7.78 -9.54 5.27
N LYS A 71 7.24 -8.37 5.66
CA LYS A 71 7.62 -7.65 6.89
C LYS A 71 6.82 -8.08 8.13
N VAL A 72 5.88 -9.01 8.00
CA VAL A 72 5.04 -9.46 9.11
C VAL A 72 5.82 -10.38 10.05
N ARG A 73 5.89 -10.02 11.34
CA ARG A 73 6.49 -10.84 12.41
C ARG A 73 5.43 -11.73 13.04
N TYR A 74 5.50 -13.02 12.78
CA TYR A 74 4.50 -14.00 13.22
C TYR A 74 4.39 -14.12 14.75
N ASP A 75 5.46 -13.85 15.51
CA ASP A 75 5.47 -13.92 16.98
C ASP A 75 4.50 -12.95 17.68
N ARG A 76 3.96 -11.95 16.94
CA ARG A 76 2.99 -10.98 17.47
C ARG A 76 1.55 -11.29 17.06
N LEU A 77 1.33 -12.21 16.11
CA LEU A 77 -0.02 -12.56 15.62
C LEU A 77 -0.87 -13.24 16.70
N ASP A 78 -0.24 -13.99 17.60
CA ASP A 78 -0.95 -14.70 18.67
C ASP A 78 -1.61 -13.74 19.65
N ARG A 79 -0.99 -12.59 19.92
CA ARG A 79 -1.50 -11.58 20.85
C ARG A 79 -2.68 -10.79 20.25
N VAL A 80 -2.66 -10.47 18.96
CA VAL A 80 -3.78 -9.78 18.29
C VAL A 80 -4.99 -10.69 18.07
N THR A 81 -4.79 -12.01 17.96
CA THR A 81 -5.90 -12.98 17.90
C THR A 81 -6.65 -13.09 19.23
N GLY A 82 -6.05 -12.69 20.35
CA GLY A 82 -6.71 -12.58 21.66
C GLY A 82 -7.77 -11.47 21.71
N ASP A 83 -7.53 -10.36 21.01
CA ASP A 83 -8.46 -9.22 20.96
C ASP A 83 -9.49 -9.36 19.83
N ARG A 84 -10.20 -10.50 19.81
CA ARG A 84 -11.20 -10.84 18.77
C ARG A 84 -12.24 -9.75 18.55
N LYS A 85 -12.66 -9.05 19.61
CA LYS A 85 -13.64 -7.95 19.50
C LYS A 85 -13.12 -6.81 18.61
N LEU A 86 -11.86 -6.44 18.77
CA LEU A 86 -11.22 -5.41 17.95
C LEU A 86 -11.02 -5.90 16.52
N LEU A 87 -10.53 -7.14 16.34
CA LEU A 87 -10.39 -7.75 15.01
C LEU A 87 -11.72 -7.78 14.24
N ILE A 88 -12.78 -8.30 14.85
CA ILE A 88 -14.10 -8.37 14.24
C ILE A 88 -14.64 -6.98 13.93
N SER A 89 -14.49 -6.02 14.86
CA SER A 89 -14.92 -4.64 14.60
C SER A 89 -14.16 -4.01 13.44
N SER A 90 -12.84 -4.23 13.34
CA SER A 90 -12.01 -3.71 12.24
C SER A 90 -12.36 -4.37 10.91
N LEU A 91 -12.71 -5.66 10.91
CA LEU A 91 -13.10 -6.38 9.72
C LEU A 91 -14.47 -5.92 9.23
N ILE A 92 -15.44 -5.77 10.13
CA ILE A 92 -16.75 -5.21 9.80
C ILE A 92 -16.58 -3.77 9.28
N LEU A 93 -15.81 -2.93 9.97
CA LEU A 93 -15.60 -1.54 9.56
C LEU A 93 -14.91 -1.47 8.18
N ASN A 94 -13.77 -2.14 8.02
CA ASN A 94 -12.95 -2.08 6.81
C ASN A 94 -13.63 -2.75 5.60
N TRP A 95 -14.38 -3.83 5.84
CA TRP A 95 -14.92 -4.68 4.77
C TRP A 95 -16.41 -4.48 4.52
N VAL A 96 -17.19 -3.96 5.48
CA VAL A 96 -18.62 -3.63 5.29
C VAL A 96 -18.81 -2.13 5.04
N LEU A 97 -18.08 -1.23 5.71
CA LEU A 97 -18.15 0.21 5.41
C LEU A 97 -17.22 0.63 4.28
N GLY A 98 -16.21 -0.17 3.93
CA GLY A 98 -15.38 0.09 2.76
C GLY A 98 -16.18 0.09 1.44
N PRO A 99 -17.04 -0.92 1.19
CA PRO A 99 -17.86 -1.01 -0.02
C PRO A 99 -19.27 -0.41 0.08
N ALA A 100 -19.77 -0.09 1.29
CA ALA A 100 -21.09 0.53 1.49
C ALA A 100 -21.01 2.06 1.49
#